data_AF-A0A1K1LHZ0-F1
#
_entry.id   AF-A0A1K1LHZ0-F1
#
_cell.length_a   1.000
_cell.length_b   1.000
_cell.length_c   1.000
_cell.angle_alpha   90.00
_cell.angle_beta   90.00
_cell.angle_gamma   90.00
#
_symmetry.space_group_name_H-M   'P 1'
#
loop_
_entity.id
_entity.type
_entity.pdbx_description
1 polymer ?
#
loop_
_entity_poly.entity_id
_entity_poly.type
_entity_poly.pdbx_seq_one_letter_code
_entity_poly.pdbx_strand_id
1 'polypeptide(L)' 'MNVGRICNYPIPVPPLAEQARIVSILDRFDALCNDLTSGLPAEIEARKKQYEYYRDKLLTFKEAV' A
#
# COMPACT_ATOMS: atom_id res chain seq x y z
N MET A 1 24.09 6.89 -12.80
CA MET A 1 23.64 8.30 -12.78
C MET A 1 24.81 9.20 -12.44
N ASN A 2 24.94 10.36 -13.08
CA ASN A 2 25.98 11.35 -12.73
C ASN A 2 25.44 12.25 -11.60
N VAL A 3 26.18 12.34 -10.48
CA VAL A 3 25.77 13.10 -9.28
C VAL A 3 25.55 14.57 -9.58
N GLY A 4 26.40 15.19 -10.41
CA GLY A 4 26.28 16.59 -10.80
C GLY A 4 24.99 16.92 -11.56
N ARG A 5 24.38 15.93 -12.23
CA ARG A 5 23.08 16.12 -12.91
C ARG A 5 21.88 16.08 -11.96
N ILE A 6 21.99 15.36 -10.83
CA ILE A 6 20.91 15.27 -9.83
C ILE A 6 20.87 16.56 -9.00
N CYS A 7 22.05 17.03 -8.54
CA CYS A 7 22.13 18.22 -7.68
C CYS A 7 21.73 19.52 -8.38
N ASN A 8 21.94 19.63 -9.69
CA ASN A 8 21.67 20.85 -10.45
C ASN A 8 20.32 20.83 -11.18
N TYR A 9 19.46 19.84 -10.93
CA TYR A 9 18.15 19.79 -11.55
C TYR A 9 17.22 20.84 -10.91
N PRO A 10 16.64 21.79 -11.68
CA PRO A 10 15.77 22.80 -11.11
C PRO A 10 14.45 22.16 -10.65
N ILE A 11 14.13 22.31 -9.36
CA ILE A 11 12.88 21.83 -8.77
C ILE A 11 12.06 23.05 -8.31
N PRO A 12 10.78 23.16 -8.71
CA PRO A 12 9.92 24.23 -8.22
C PRO A 12 9.58 24.02 -6.75
N VAL A 13 9.77 25.06 -5.93
CA VAL A 13 9.46 25.04 -4.49
C VAL A 13 8.27 25.97 -4.22
N PRO A 14 7.06 25.44 -3.96
CA PRO A 14 5.88 26.26 -3.67
C PRO A 14 5.94 26.84 -2.24
N PRO A 15 5.02 27.75 -1.84
CA PRO A 15 4.93 28.25 -0.46
C PRO A 15 4.71 27.12 0.57
N LEU A 16 5.19 27.32 1.81
CA LEU A 16 5.16 26.27 2.86
C LEU A 16 3.76 25.70 3.13
N ALA A 17 2.72 26.54 3.11
CA ALA A 17 1.35 26.08 3.30
C ALA A 17 0.92 25.07 2.22
N GLU A 18 1.33 25.31 0.98
CA GLU A 18 1.03 24.44 -0.15
C GLU A 18 1.87 23.17 -0.12
N GLN A 19 3.13 23.25 0.31
CA GLN A 19 3.97 22.07 0.57
C GLN A 19 3.31 21.15 1.60
N ALA A 20 2.86 21.68 2.73
CA ALA A 20 2.20 20.90 3.78
C ALA A 20 0.90 20.25 3.27
N ARG A 21 0.11 20.99 2.48
CA ARG A 21 -1.11 20.45 1.85
C ARG A 21 -0.78 19.29 0.91
N ILE A 22 0.21 19.45 0.04
CA ILE A 22 0.63 18.42 -0.92
C ILE A 22 1.14 17.18 -0.18
N VAL A 23 2.04 17.36 0.78
CA VAL A 23 2.62 16.26 1.58
C VAL A 23 1.52 15.48 2.30
N SER A 24 0.56 16.15 2.94
CA SER A 24 -0.53 15.45 3.65
C SER A 24 -1.37 14.54 2.75
N ILE A 25 -1.55 14.93 1.48
CA ILE A 25 -2.28 14.14 0.50
C ILE A 25 -1.42 12.94 0.06
N LEU A 26 -0.14 13.18 -0.23
CA LEU A 26 0.79 12.13 -0.65
C LEU A 26 0.99 11.09 0.46
N ASP A 27 1.15 11.51 1.71
CA ASP A 27 1.29 10.63 2.87
C ASP A 27 0.06 9.72 3.03
N ARG A 28 -1.14 10.27 2.83
CA ARG A 28 -2.38 9.48 2.86
C ARG A 28 -2.44 8.44 1.74
N PHE A 29 -2.01 8.80 0.53
CA PHE A 29 -1.96 7.86 -0.59
C PHE A 29 -0.91 6.78 -0.37
N ASP A 30 0.26 7.14 0.13
CA ASP A 30 1.34 6.20 0.42
C ASP A 30 0.91 5.20 1.51
N ALA A 31 0.33 5.68 2.61
CA ALA A 31 -0.22 4.81 3.65
C ALA A 31 -1.29 3.87 3.11
N LEU A 32 -2.20 4.34 2.24
CA LEU A 32 -3.23 3.48 1.67
C LEU A 32 -2.66 2.39 0.73
N CYS A 33 -1.67 2.73 -0.09
CA CYS A 33 -1.17 1.84 -1.13
C CYS A 33 -0.06 0.90 -0.65
N ASN A 34 0.84 1.40 0.20
CA ASN A 34 2.12 0.75 0.51
C ASN A 34 2.25 0.32 1.97
N ASP A 35 1.39 0.79 2.88
CA ASP A 35 1.44 0.33 4.27
C ASP A 35 1.04 -1.15 4.35
N LEU A 36 2.01 -1.97 4.72
CA LEU A 36 1.83 -3.42 4.87
C LEU A 36 0.93 -3.78 6.07
N THR A 37 0.74 -2.86 7.02
CA THR A 37 -0.03 -3.10 8.24
C THR A 37 -1.48 -2.62 8.15
N SER A 38 -1.75 -1.56 7.38
CA SER A 38 -3.06 -0.92 7.35
C SER A 38 -3.60 -0.60 5.95
N GLY A 39 -2.75 -0.68 4.91
CA GLY A 39 -3.12 -0.39 3.53
C GLY A 39 -3.69 -1.58 2.76
N LEU A 40 -3.82 -1.42 1.45
CA LEU A 40 -4.27 -2.45 0.51
C LEU A 40 -3.54 -3.80 0.65
N PRO A 41 -2.21 -3.87 0.90
CA PRO A 41 -1.54 -5.15 1.09
C PRO A 41 -2.11 -5.95 2.26
N ALA A 42 -2.43 -5.29 3.39
CA ALA A 42 -3.01 -5.91 4.56
C ALA A 42 -4.42 -6.47 4.27
N GLU A 43 -5.23 -5.71 3.54
CA GLU A 43 -6.57 -6.16 3.12
C GLU A 43 -6.50 -7.37 2.18
N ILE A 44 -5.58 -7.35 1.20
CA ILE A 44 -5.37 -8.46 0.27
C ILE A 44 -4.95 -9.72 1.03
N GLU A 45 -4.03 -9.62 1.99
CA GLU A 45 -3.60 -10.75 2.80
C GLU A 45 -4.77 -11.32 3.63
N ALA A 46 -5.56 -10.45 4.27
CA ALA A 46 -6.73 -10.87 5.03
C ALA A 46 -7.76 -11.60 4.14
N ARG A 47 -8.01 -11.09 2.93
CA ARG A 47 -8.94 -11.73 1.97
C ARG A 47 -8.42 -13.06 1.44
N LYS A 48 -7.11 -13.21 1.23
CA LYS A 48 -6.50 -14.50 0.86
C LYS A 48 -6.68 -15.53 1.97
N LYS A 49 -6.37 -15.18 3.23
CA LYS A 49 -6.59 -16.06 4.39
C LYS A 49 -8.06 -16.47 4.52
N GLN A 50 -8.97 -15.51 4.35
CA GLN A 50 -10.40 -15.79 4.36
C GLN A 50 -10.79 -16.79 3.26
N TYR A 51 -10.33 -16.57 2.03
CA TYR A 51 -10.59 -17.46 0.90
C TYR A 51 -10.06 -18.87 1.16
N GLU A 52 -8.82 -19.02 1.62
CA GLU A 52 -8.21 -20.32 1.95
C GLU A 52 -9.02 -21.09 2.99
N TYR A 53 -9.41 -20.41 4.09
CA TYR A 53 -10.23 -21.01 5.13
C TYR A 53 -11.57 -21.56 4.59
N TYR A 54 -12.28 -20.78 3.77
CA TYR A 54 -13.55 -21.22 3.21
C TYR A 54 -13.38 -22.28 2.11
N ARG A 55 -12.33 -22.18 1.29
CA ARG A 55 -11.98 -23.22 0.31
C ARG A 55 -11.79 -24.56 1.01
N ASP A 56 -10.96 -24.59 2.05
CA ASP A 56 -10.65 -25.82 2.77
C ASP A 56 -11.89 -26.36 3.49
N LYS A 57 -12.69 -25.49 4.12
CA LYS A 57 -13.95 -25.90 4.76
C LYS A 57 -14.96 -26.50 3.78
N LEU A 58 -15.08 -25.95 2.57
CA LEU A 58 -16.03 -26.43 1.55
C LEU A 58 -15.56 -27.69 0.84
N LEU A 59 -14.23 -27.87 0.69
CA LEU A 59 -13.64 -29.01 0.00
C LEU A 59 -13.20 -30.14 0.95
N THR A 60 -13.29 -29.94 2.27
CA THR A 60 -13.15 -31.00 3.27
C THR A 60 -14.50 -31.67 3.49
N PHE A 61 -14.73 -32.77 2.79
CA PHE A 61 -15.90 -33.61 3.03
C PHE A 61 -15.60 -34.55 4.20
N LYS A 62 -16.49 -34.61 5.19
CA LYS A 62 -16.46 -35.71 6.16
C LYS A 62 -16.74 -37.00 5.38
N GLU A 63 -15.87 -37.99 5.51
CA GLU A 63 -16.16 -39.34 4.99
C GLU A 63 -17.50 -39.80 5.55
N ALA A 64 -18.41 -40.18 4.65
CA ALA A 64 -19.66 -40.79 5.05
C ALA A 64 -19.33 -42.15 5.68
N VAL A 65 -19.50 -42.24 7.01
CA VAL A 65 -19.44 -43.48 7.77
C VAL A 65 -20.68 -44.31 7.49
#